data_AF-A0A1V6JC64-F1
#
_entry.id   AF-A0A1V6JC64-F1
#
_cell.length_a   1.000
_cell.length_b   1.000
_cell.length_c   1.000
_cell.angle_alpha   90.00
_cell.angle_beta   90.00
_cell.angle_gamma   90.00
#
_symmetry.space_group_name_H-M   'P 1'
#
loop_
_entity.id
_entity.type
_entity.pdbx_description
1 polymer ?
#
loop_
_entity_poly.entity_id
_entity_poly.type
_entity_poly.pdbx_seq_one_letter_code
_entity_poly.pdbx_strand_id
1 'polypeptide(L)'
;MIKGINKKNPSLKPSQLLPLSLLEIVYEEKPHNRIFFLKEARNYFLSYKVQNHVIKAGITLFMAEILNHSIKEEEANILLYDFLEKTIIRLETQEENVAFYPIWFLIRLSSFLGITPLDNYSSETITFNMEEGKFQENVPERNTYVAGENVKTLSLLIKAFSSSDYFIPNIHIKDKTAIIDILIRYYHQHLPGFGEIHTHKILKEVLNS
;
A
#
# COMPACT_ATOMS: atom_id res chain seq x y z
N MET A 1 -12.15 17.97 9.95
CA MET A 1 -11.50 18.71 11.06
C MET A 1 -12.11 18.31 12.40
N ILE A 2 -11.30 18.22 13.45
CA ILE A 2 -11.69 17.77 14.80
C ILE A 2 -11.46 18.93 15.78
N LYS A 3 -12.53 19.42 16.42
CA LYS A 3 -12.42 20.52 17.39
C LYS A 3 -12.11 20.00 18.80
N GLY A 4 -11.14 20.61 19.46
CA GLY A 4 -10.90 20.36 20.89
C GLY A 4 -10.21 19.04 21.22
N ILE A 5 -9.49 18.44 20.26
CA ILE A 5 -8.74 17.19 20.47
C ILE A 5 -7.66 17.31 21.57
N ASN A 6 -7.17 18.53 21.81
CA ASN A 6 -6.17 18.84 22.85
C ASN A 6 -6.78 19.23 24.21
N LYS A 7 -8.10 19.10 24.40
CA LYS A 7 -8.74 19.40 25.70
C LYS A 7 -8.41 18.31 26.73
N LYS A 8 -8.53 18.65 28.03
CA LYS A 8 -8.23 17.73 29.16
C LYS A 8 -9.04 16.43 29.13
N ASN A 9 -10.28 16.47 28.62
CA ASN A 9 -11.15 15.32 28.37
C ASN A 9 -11.77 15.48 26.98
N PRO A 10 -11.07 15.08 25.90
CA PRO A 10 -11.62 15.20 24.56
C PRO A 10 -12.64 14.08 24.33
N SER A 11 -13.72 14.37 23.59
CA SER A 11 -14.70 13.35 23.20
C SER A 11 -14.10 12.27 22.30
N LEU A 12 -13.00 12.60 21.61
CA LEU A 12 -12.22 11.71 20.77
C LEU A 12 -10.74 11.81 21.17
N LYS A 13 -10.13 10.69 21.56
CA LYS A 13 -8.73 10.67 21.98
C LYS A 13 -7.81 10.58 20.76
N PRO A 14 -6.66 11.28 20.73
CA PRO A 14 -5.66 11.12 19.67
C PRO A 14 -5.24 9.67 19.42
N SER A 15 -5.19 8.85 20.47
CA SER A 15 -4.86 7.42 20.38
C SER A 15 -5.85 6.58 19.56
N GLN A 16 -7.04 7.12 19.26
CA GLN A 16 -8.04 6.48 18.41
C GLN A 16 -7.87 6.84 16.93
N LEU A 17 -6.98 7.79 16.61
CA LEU A 17 -6.77 8.33 15.27
C LEU A 17 -5.37 7.96 14.75
N LEU A 18 -5.01 6.69 14.90
CA LEU A 18 -3.77 6.18 14.33
C LEU A 18 -3.96 5.90 12.83
N PRO A 19 -2.88 5.92 12.04
CA PRO A 19 -2.94 5.58 10.62
C PRO A 19 -3.65 4.25 10.38
N LEU A 20 -4.56 4.23 9.41
CA LEU A 20 -5.40 3.09 9.04
C LEU A 20 -6.29 2.54 10.18
N SER A 21 -6.61 3.35 11.19
CA SER A 21 -7.65 2.99 12.17
C SER A 21 -9.00 2.90 11.49
N LEU A 22 -9.72 1.80 11.71
CA LEU A 22 -11.04 1.56 11.15
C LEU A 22 -12.11 2.20 12.05
N LEU A 23 -12.77 3.23 11.51
CA LEU A 23 -13.65 4.13 12.26
C LEU A 23 -15.06 4.17 11.68
N GLU A 24 -16.05 4.08 12.56
CA GLU A 24 -17.39 4.61 12.31
C GLU A 24 -17.37 6.10 12.68
N ILE A 25 -17.82 6.95 11.76
CA ILE A 25 -17.79 8.40 11.95
C ILE A 25 -19.18 9.02 11.82
N VAL A 26 -19.45 10.02 12.66
CA VAL A 26 -20.57 10.94 12.48
C VAL A 26 -19.95 12.31 12.17
N TYR A 27 -20.30 12.88 11.02
CA TYR A 27 -19.81 14.18 10.60
C TYR A 27 -20.95 15.15 10.32
N GLU A 28 -20.64 16.44 10.39
CA GLU A 28 -21.51 17.52 9.98
C GLU A 28 -20.97 18.13 8.69
N GLU A 29 -21.82 18.12 7.66
CA GLU A 29 -21.64 18.89 6.46
C GLU A 29 -22.13 20.32 6.68
N LYS A 30 -21.33 21.29 6.24
CA LYS A 30 -21.71 22.70 6.24
C LYS A 30 -21.79 23.20 4.80
N PRO A 31 -22.86 23.93 4.44
CA PRO A 31 -22.96 24.54 3.11
C PRO A 31 -21.71 25.36 2.80
N HIS A 32 -21.16 25.19 1.59
CA HIS A 32 -19.99 25.91 1.07
C HIS A 32 -18.63 25.63 1.74
N ASN A 33 -18.51 24.61 2.59
CA ASN A 33 -17.25 24.27 3.24
C ASN A 33 -16.75 22.90 2.76
N ARG A 34 -15.60 22.85 2.09
CA ARG A 34 -14.96 21.58 1.66
C ARG A 34 -14.44 20.71 2.81
N ILE A 35 -14.49 21.22 4.04
CA ILE A 35 -13.99 20.54 5.24
C ILE A 35 -15.17 20.18 6.14
N PHE A 36 -15.40 18.89 6.30
CA PHE A 36 -16.39 18.34 7.23
C PHE A 36 -15.91 18.38 8.68
N PHE A 37 -16.85 18.58 9.60
CA PHE A 37 -16.57 18.55 11.03
C PHE A 37 -16.90 17.16 11.59
N LEU A 38 -15.90 16.51 12.17
CA LEU A 38 -16.10 15.22 12.84
C LEU A 38 -16.77 15.47 14.20
N LYS A 39 -17.99 14.97 14.38
CA LYS A 39 -18.75 15.04 15.64
C LYS A 39 -18.37 13.91 16.56
N GLU A 40 -18.40 12.69 16.02
CA GLU A 40 -18.12 11.47 16.74
C GLU A 40 -17.27 10.55 15.86
N ALA A 41 -16.40 9.78 16.50
CA ALA A 41 -15.73 8.66 15.86
C ALA A 41 -15.54 7.53 16.85
N ARG A 42 -15.74 6.30 16.39
CA ARG A 42 -15.59 5.09 17.17
C ARG A 42 -14.79 4.07 16.39
N ASN A 43 -13.77 3.50 17.02
CA ASN A 43 -13.12 2.31 16.49
C ASN A 43 -14.12 1.15 16.54
N TYR A 44 -14.46 0.61 15.39
CA TYR A 44 -15.25 -0.64 15.33
C TYR A 44 -14.34 -1.87 15.26
N PHE A 45 -13.05 -1.67 14.97
CA PHE A 45 -12.01 -2.69 15.04
C PHE A 45 -10.83 -2.19 15.89
N LEU A 46 -10.34 -3.03 16.80
CA LEU A 46 -9.22 -2.69 17.67
C LEU A 46 -7.93 -3.32 17.13
N SER A 47 -7.03 -2.50 16.61
CA SER A 47 -5.70 -2.93 16.15
C SER A 47 -4.71 -2.89 17.32
N TYR A 48 -4.41 -4.01 17.97
CA TYR A 48 -3.48 -4.08 19.11
C TYR A 48 -2.07 -4.47 18.67
N LYS A 49 -1.93 -5.51 17.84
CA LYS A 49 -0.65 -6.03 17.34
C LYS A 49 0.02 -5.03 16.40
N VAL A 50 -0.73 -4.37 15.52
CA VAL A 50 -0.18 -3.32 14.65
C VAL A 50 0.45 -2.18 15.46
N GLN A 51 -0.13 -1.83 16.61
CA GLN A 51 0.37 -0.74 17.46
C GLN A 51 1.61 -1.13 18.26
N ASN A 52 1.73 -2.40 18.66
CA ASN A 52 2.78 -2.88 19.55
C ASN A 52 3.92 -3.63 18.85
N HIS A 53 3.79 -3.92 17.55
CA HIS A 53 4.79 -4.64 16.78
C HIS A 53 5.45 -3.73 15.75
N VAL A 54 6.74 -3.44 15.94
CA VAL A 54 7.52 -2.47 15.12
C VAL A 54 7.38 -2.73 13.62
N ILE A 55 7.50 -4.00 13.19
CA ILE A 55 7.33 -4.36 11.76
C ILE A 55 5.94 -4.02 11.23
N LYS A 56 4.87 -4.39 11.94
CA LYS A 56 3.49 -4.12 11.50
C LYS A 56 3.15 -2.63 11.53
N ALA A 57 3.66 -1.90 12.51
CA ALA A 57 3.54 -0.45 12.58
C ALA A 57 4.21 0.20 11.35
N GLY A 58 5.42 -0.23 11.00
CA GLY A 58 6.14 0.22 9.80
C GLY A 58 5.37 -0.07 8.51
N ILE A 59 4.84 -1.29 8.36
CA ILE A 59 3.99 -1.67 7.20
C ILE A 59 2.73 -0.80 7.14
N THR A 60 2.09 -0.53 8.27
CA THR A 60 0.87 0.29 8.34
C THR A 60 1.13 1.73 7.92
N LEU A 61 2.23 2.32 8.40
CA LEU A 61 2.67 3.66 7.98
C LEU A 61 2.98 3.70 6.48
N PHE A 62 3.67 2.67 5.98
CA PHE A 62 3.96 2.53 4.55
C PHE A 62 2.70 2.50 3.70
N MET A 63 1.76 1.62 4.06
CA MET A 63 0.48 1.54 3.36
C MET A 63 -0.30 2.87 3.42
N ALA A 64 -0.32 3.53 4.56
CA ALA A 64 -1.00 4.83 4.71
C ALA A 64 -0.39 5.91 3.79
N GLU A 65 0.94 5.96 3.68
CA GLU A 65 1.62 6.89 2.79
C GLU A 65 1.31 6.58 1.32
N ILE A 66 1.39 5.31 0.91
CA ILE A 66 1.02 4.89 -0.45
C ILE A 66 -0.42 5.32 -0.79
N LEU A 67 -1.37 5.08 0.12
CA LEU A 67 -2.79 5.43 -0.09
C LEU A 67 -2.98 6.95 -0.22
N ASN A 68 -2.34 7.75 0.63
CA ASN A 68 -2.40 9.21 0.57
C ASN A 68 -1.89 9.77 -0.77
N HIS A 69 -0.89 9.13 -1.36
CA HIS A 69 -0.35 9.53 -2.66
C HIS A 69 -1.13 8.94 -3.85
N SER A 70 -1.77 7.79 -3.68
CA SER A 70 -2.45 7.09 -4.78
C SER A 70 -3.91 7.47 -4.97
N ILE A 71 -4.65 7.76 -3.88
CA ILE A 71 -6.09 7.99 -3.93
C ILE A 71 -6.34 9.49 -3.85
N LYS A 72 -6.84 10.07 -4.94
CA LYS A 72 -7.18 11.52 -5.04
C LYS A 72 -8.67 11.77 -5.23
N GLU A 73 -9.42 10.76 -5.63
CA GLU A 73 -10.84 10.84 -5.92
C GLU A 73 -11.64 10.99 -4.62
N GLU A 74 -12.64 11.87 -4.63
CA GLU A 74 -13.55 12.09 -3.49
C GLU A 74 -14.82 11.22 -3.60
N GLU A 75 -14.96 10.42 -4.65
CA GLU A 75 -16.09 9.53 -4.86
C GLU A 75 -15.98 8.23 -4.06
N ALA A 76 -17.13 7.67 -3.69
CA ALA A 76 -17.18 6.42 -2.96
C ALA A 76 -16.75 5.24 -3.84
N ASN A 77 -15.66 4.58 -3.46
CA ASN A 77 -15.20 3.34 -4.07
C ASN A 77 -15.34 2.17 -3.08
N ILE A 78 -16.51 1.53 -3.09
CA ILE A 78 -16.86 0.45 -2.15
C ILE A 78 -15.91 -0.75 -2.31
N LEU A 79 -15.57 -1.13 -3.55
CA LEU A 79 -14.70 -2.27 -3.80
C LEU A 79 -13.28 -2.04 -3.26
N LEU A 80 -12.74 -0.84 -3.44
CA LEU A 80 -11.45 -0.46 -2.87
C LEU A 80 -11.52 -0.44 -1.34
N TYR A 81 -12.57 0.15 -0.76
CA TYR A 81 -12.75 0.16 0.69
C TYR A 81 -12.78 -1.25 1.28
N ASP A 82 -13.58 -2.16 0.72
CA ASP A 82 -13.69 -3.55 1.17
C ASP A 82 -12.33 -4.28 1.11
N PHE A 83 -11.53 -4.01 0.08
CA PHE A 83 -10.18 -4.52 -0.02
C PHE A 83 -9.28 -3.96 1.09
N LEU A 84 -9.30 -2.64 1.32
CA LEU A 84 -8.49 -1.98 2.33
C LEU A 84 -8.86 -2.43 3.74
N GLU A 85 -10.15 -2.53 4.06
CA GLU A 85 -10.64 -3.03 5.34
C GLU A 85 -10.12 -4.44 5.61
N LYS A 86 -10.33 -5.37 4.68
CA LYS A 86 -9.85 -6.77 4.79
C LYS A 86 -8.33 -6.83 4.91
N THR A 87 -7.62 -5.97 4.19
CA THR A 87 -6.17 -5.83 4.27
C THR A 87 -5.75 -5.41 5.68
N ILE A 88 -6.30 -4.31 6.20
CA ILE A 88 -5.97 -3.80 7.54
C ILE A 88 -6.23 -4.86 8.63
N ILE A 89 -7.39 -5.50 8.59
CA ILE A 89 -7.75 -6.57 9.54
C ILE A 89 -6.79 -7.75 9.42
N ARG A 90 -6.42 -8.15 8.19
CA ARG A 90 -5.50 -9.27 7.98
C ARG A 90 -4.10 -8.99 8.50
N LEU A 91 -3.59 -7.76 8.34
CA LEU A 91 -2.28 -7.38 8.89
C LEU A 91 -2.26 -7.52 10.41
N GLU A 92 -3.36 -7.15 11.08
CA GLU A 92 -3.52 -7.31 12.52
C GLU A 92 -3.43 -8.79 12.93
N THR A 93 -4.12 -9.69 12.23
CA THR A 93 -4.17 -11.12 12.57
C THR A 93 -2.96 -11.92 12.11
N GLN A 94 -2.20 -11.44 11.13
CA GLN A 94 -1.08 -12.19 10.53
C GLN A 94 0.07 -12.38 11.53
N GLU A 95 0.39 -13.62 11.90
CA GLU A 95 1.43 -13.88 12.90
C GLU A 95 2.82 -14.06 12.28
N GLU A 96 2.88 -14.65 11.09
CA GLU A 96 4.15 -15.03 10.47
C GLU A 96 4.43 -14.27 9.17
N ASN A 97 5.73 -14.05 8.94
CA ASN A 97 6.30 -13.61 7.66
C ASN A 97 5.54 -12.44 7.01
N VAL A 98 5.33 -11.36 7.76
CA VAL A 98 4.73 -10.10 7.26
C VAL A 98 5.62 -9.34 6.27
N ALA A 99 6.82 -9.86 5.96
CA ALA A 99 7.79 -9.20 5.09
C ALA A 99 7.36 -9.11 3.61
N PHE A 100 6.47 -10.00 3.14
CA PHE A 100 5.93 -9.93 1.77
C PHE A 100 4.70 -9.02 1.69
N TYR A 101 4.14 -8.61 2.83
CA TYR A 101 2.90 -7.86 2.90
C TYR A 101 2.93 -6.54 2.10
N PRO A 102 4.01 -5.72 2.17
CA PRO A 102 4.11 -4.50 1.37
C PRO A 102 4.09 -4.76 -0.14
N ILE A 103 4.78 -5.82 -0.59
CA ILE A 103 4.86 -6.21 -2.00
C ILE A 103 3.49 -6.66 -2.50
N TRP A 104 2.84 -7.57 -1.76
CA TRP A 104 1.48 -8.02 -2.08
C TRP A 104 0.50 -6.86 -2.11
N PHE A 105 0.58 -5.95 -1.12
CA PHE A 105 -0.29 -4.77 -1.05
C PHE A 105 -0.15 -3.87 -2.28
N LEU A 106 1.07 -3.52 -2.69
CA LEU A 106 1.32 -2.72 -3.90
C LEU A 106 0.78 -3.41 -5.16
N ILE A 107 1.05 -4.72 -5.33
CA ILE A 107 0.57 -5.44 -6.51
C ILE A 107 -0.97 -5.48 -6.53
N ARG A 108 -1.62 -5.77 -5.40
CA ARG A 108 -3.08 -5.80 -5.33
C ARG A 108 -3.72 -4.42 -5.52
N LEU A 109 -3.17 -3.40 -4.87
CA LEU A 109 -3.67 -2.03 -4.96
C LEU A 109 -3.59 -1.51 -6.41
N SER A 110 -2.53 -1.87 -7.16
CA SER A 110 -2.37 -1.46 -8.56
C SER A 110 -3.60 -1.80 -9.43
N SER A 111 -4.28 -2.91 -9.13
CA SER A 111 -5.49 -3.32 -9.84
C SER A 111 -6.73 -2.50 -9.53
N PHE A 112 -6.83 -1.94 -8.32
CA PHE A 112 -7.90 -0.99 -7.99
C PHE A 112 -7.64 0.40 -8.59
N LEU A 113 -6.38 0.72 -8.87
CA LEU A 113 -5.95 1.98 -9.47
C LEU A 113 -5.90 1.94 -11.00
N GLY A 114 -6.23 0.81 -11.63
CA GLY A 114 -6.24 0.66 -13.08
C GLY A 114 -4.85 0.58 -13.74
N ILE A 115 -3.80 0.30 -12.97
CA ILE A 115 -2.40 0.28 -13.43
C ILE A 115 -1.75 -1.09 -13.23
N THR A 116 -2.52 -2.18 -13.30
CA THR A 116 -2.01 -3.55 -13.07
C THR A 116 -0.89 -3.90 -14.04
N PRO A 117 0.30 -4.32 -13.54
CA PRO A 117 1.33 -4.90 -14.38
C PRO A 117 0.85 -6.18 -15.08
N LEU A 118 1.17 -6.35 -16.36
CA LEU A 118 0.80 -7.55 -17.13
C LEU A 118 1.66 -8.76 -16.74
N ASP A 119 1.03 -9.92 -16.52
CA ASP A 119 1.68 -11.22 -16.33
C ASP A 119 1.97 -11.89 -17.68
N ASN A 120 2.83 -11.27 -18.50
CA ASN A 120 3.23 -11.77 -19.81
C ASN A 120 4.71 -12.14 -19.90
N TYR A 121 5.36 -12.41 -18.76
CA TYR A 121 6.77 -12.82 -18.73
C TYR A 121 6.98 -14.20 -19.38
N SER A 122 8.08 -14.35 -20.14
CA SER A 122 8.43 -15.57 -20.86
C SER A 122 9.96 -15.65 -21.06
N SER A 123 10.43 -16.70 -21.72
CA SER A 123 11.84 -16.81 -22.15
C SER A 123 12.25 -15.75 -23.17
N GLU A 124 11.29 -15.17 -23.88
CA GLU A 124 11.52 -14.16 -24.91
C GLU A 124 11.39 -12.76 -24.30
N THR A 125 10.42 -12.53 -23.41
CA THR A 125 10.14 -11.22 -22.79
C THR A 125 10.82 -11.06 -21.43
N ILE A 126 12.14 -10.83 -21.45
CA ILE A 126 13.00 -10.86 -20.25
C ILE A 126 13.23 -9.51 -19.58
N THR A 127 12.54 -8.45 -20.00
CA THR A 127 12.65 -7.11 -19.41
C THR A 127 11.27 -6.57 -19.06
N PHE A 128 11.14 -5.85 -17.94
CA PHE A 128 9.89 -5.18 -17.60
C PHE A 128 9.96 -3.72 -18.00
N ASN A 129 9.06 -3.28 -18.90
CA ASN A 129 8.89 -1.90 -19.30
C ASN A 129 8.08 -1.17 -18.22
N MET A 130 8.69 -0.23 -17.51
CA MET A 130 7.99 0.51 -16.45
C MET A 130 6.87 1.39 -16.99
N GLU A 131 7.03 1.92 -18.21
CA GLU A 131 6.07 2.85 -18.82
C GLU A 131 4.85 2.10 -19.34
N GLU A 132 5.04 0.97 -20.02
CA GLU A 132 3.94 0.18 -20.56
C GLU A 132 3.36 -0.84 -19.55
N GLY A 133 4.04 -1.06 -18.42
CA GLY A 133 3.61 -2.02 -17.40
C GLY A 133 3.56 -3.47 -17.86
N LYS A 134 4.44 -3.85 -18.81
CA LYS A 134 4.48 -5.20 -19.39
C LYS A 134 5.90 -5.71 -19.58
N PHE A 135 6.04 -7.02 -19.67
CA PHE A 135 7.29 -7.66 -20.04
C PHE A 135 7.48 -7.63 -21.56
N GLN A 136 8.71 -7.39 -22.03
CA GLN A 136 9.07 -7.28 -23.44
C GLN A 136 10.45 -7.86 -23.74
N GLU A 137 10.69 -8.15 -25.02
CA GLU A 137 11.90 -8.82 -25.49
C GLU A 137 13.16 -7.96 -25.36
N ASN A 138 13.07 -6.69 -25.78
CA ASN A 138 14.23 -5.82 -25.92
C ASN A 138 14.30 -4.77 -24.80
N VAL A 139 15.54 -4.48 -24.38
CA VAL A 139 15.85 -3.29 -23.57
C VAL A 139 15.68 -2.06 -24.46
N PRO A 140 14.74 -1.14 -24.16
CA PRO A 140 14.62 0.08 -24.95
C PRO A 140 15.80 0.99 -24.64
N GLU A 141 16.39 1.62 -25.65
CA GLU A 141 17.56 2.50 -25.50
C GLU A 141 17.31 3.72 -24.57
N ARG A 142 16.05 4.08 -24.34
CA ARG A 142 15.65 5.30 -23.61
C ARG A 142 14.64 5.11 -22.48
N ASN A 143 14.14 3.89 -22.26
CA ASN A 143 13.06 3.69 -21.29
C ASN A 143 13.60 3.25 -19.94
N THR A 144 12.83 3.49 -18.89
CA THR A 144 13.10 2.91 -17.58
C THR A 144 12.66 1.44 -17.59
N TYR A 145 13.59 0.51 -17.38
CA TYR A 145 13.29 -0.92 -17.38
C TYR A 145 13.87 -1.64 -16.14
N VAL A 146 13.33 -2.82 -15.85
CA VAL A 146 13.88 -3.79 -14.89
C VAL A 146 14.35 -5.02 -15.65
N ALA A 147 15.57 -5.49 -15.35
CA ALA A 147 16.18 -6.66 -15.96
C ALA A 147 16.91 -7.52 -14.90
N GLY A 148 17.49 -8.66 -15.33
CA GLY A 148 18.35 -9.50 -14.50
C GLY A 148 17.59 -10.43 -13.55
N GLU A 149 18.02 -10.50 -12.28
CA GLU A 149 17.36 -11.35 -11.27
C GLU A 149 16.02 -10.73 -10.82
N ASN A 150 15.97 -9.41 -10.68
CA ASN A 150 14.80 -8.70 -10.17
C ASN A 150 13.58 -8.82 -11.09
N VAL A 151 13.75 -8.88 -12.41
CA VAL A 151 12.62 -9.03 -13.35
C VAL A 151 11.95 -10.40 -13.23
N LYS A 152 12.73 -11.46 -13.04
CA LYS A 152 12.20 -12.83 -12.81
C LYS A 152 11.42 -12.86 -11.49
N THR A 153 12.02 -12.35 -10.42
CA THR A 153 11.37 -12.26 -9.11
C THR A 153 10.09 -11.43 -9.17
N LEU A 154 10.12 -10.28 -9.84
CA LEU A 154 8.95 -9.43 -10.05
C LEU A 154 7.84 -10.18 -10.79
N SER A 155 8.15 -10.91 -11.86
CA SER A 155 7.15 -11.70 -12.61
C SER A 155 6.48 -12.76 -11.74
N LEU A 156 7.26 -13.50 -10.94
CA LEU A 156 6.73 -14.52 -10.04
C LEU A 156 5.81 -13.91 -8.98
N LEU A 157 6.15 -12.72 -8.47
CA LEU A 157 5.33 -12.01 -7.49
C LEU A 157 4.06 -11.42 -8.10
N ILE A 158 4.12 -10.85 -9.31
CA ILE A 158 2.93 -10.36 -10.03
C ILE A 158 1.97 -11.53 -10.26
N LYS A 159 2.48 -12.66 -10.76
CA LYS A 159 1.68 -13.88 -10.95
C LYS A 159 1.10 -14.40 -9.64
N ALA A 160 1.88 -14.42 -8.57
CA ALA A 160 1.43 -14.87 -7.26
C ALA A 160 0.33 -13.98 -6.68
N PHE A 161 0.47 -12.65 -6.78
CA PHE A 161 -0.30 -11.71 -5.97
C PHE A 161 -1.35 -10.90 -6.75
N SER A 162 -1.35 -10.86 -8.08
CA SER A 162 -2.27 -10.03 -8.87
C SER A 162 -3.76 -10.29 -8.57
N SER A 163 -4.13 -11.55 -8.31
CA SER A 163 -5.52 -11.97 -8.09
C SER A 163 -5.77 -12.75 -6.80
N SER A 164 -4.78 -12.88 -5.92
CA SER A 164 -4.88 -13.72 -4.72
C SER A 164 -5.08 -12.91 -3.43
N ASP A 165 -5.69 -13.56 -2.44
CA ASP A 165 -5.48 -13.17 -1.04
C ASP A 165 -4.00 -13.29 -0.66
N TYR A 166 -3.60 -12.64 0.43
CA TYR A 166 -2.23 -12.73 0.91
C TYR A 166 -1.85 -14.16 1.30
N PHE A 167 -0.70 -14.62 0.82
CA PHE A 167 -0.04 -15.83 1.27
C PHE A 167 1.48 -15.62 1.21
N ILE A 168 2.23 -16.52 1.83
CA ILE A 168 3.70 -16.51 1.77
C ILE A 168 4.10 -17.34 0.55
N PRO A 169 4.62 -16.73 -0.53
CA PRO A 169 4.99 -17.48 -1.71
C PRO A 169 6.29 -18.26 -1.45
N ASN A 170 6.41 -19.43 -2.05
CA ASN A 170 7.64 -20.21 -2.04
C ASN A 170 8.67 -19.62 -3.03
N ILE A 171 9.09 -18.38 -2.75
CA ILE A 171 10.02 -17.60 -3.57
C ILE A 171 11.12 -17.08 -2.64
N HIS A 172 12.36 -17.46 -2.90
CA HIS A 172 13.51 -16.86 -2.22
C HIS A 172 13.79 -15.49 -2.83
N ILE A 173 13.79 -14.45 -1.98
CA ILE A 173 14.13 -13.08 -2.40
C ILE A 173 15.24 -12.58 -1.52
N LYS A 174 16.40 -12.35 -2.14
CA LYS A 174 17.60 -11.84 -1.47
C LYS A 174 17.41 -10.43 -0.94
N ASP A 175 16.78 -9.55 -1.73
CA ASP A 175 16.50 -8.16 -1.35
C ASP A 175 15.05 -7.80 -1.69
N LYS A 176 14.16 -7.89 -0.70
CA LYS A 176 12.75 -7.49 -0.85
C LYS A 176 12.61 -5.98 -1.04
N THR A 177 13.56 -5.20 -0.53
CA THR A 177 13.50 -3.74 -0.63
C THR A 177 13.74 -3.27 -2.05
N ALA A 178 14.62 -3.94 -2.80
CA ALA A 178 14.78 -3.69 -4.23
C ALA A 178 13.47 -3.90 -5.01
N ILE A 179 12.66 -4.91 -4.66
CA ILE A 179 11.36 -5.14 -5.29
C ILE A 179 10.34 -4.07 -4.89
N ILE A 180 10.31 -3.66 -3.62
CA ILE A 180 9.45 -2.56 -3.15
C ILE A 180 9.82 -1.26 -3.89
N ASP A 181 11.11 -0.95 -4.03
CA ASP A 181 11.58 0.25 -4.74
C ASP A 181 11.20 0.23 -6.22
N ILE A 182 11.27 -0.94 -6.87
CA ILE A 182 10.79 -1.16 -8.24
C ILE A 182 9.30 -0.84 -8.36
N LEU A 183 8.47 -1.34 -7.44
CA LEU A 183 7.03 -1.12 -7.43
C LEU A 183 6.68 0.35 -7.13
N ILE A 184 7.38 1.01 -6.19
CA ILE A 184 7.18 2.45 -5.91
C ILE A 184 7.52 3.29 -7.14
N ARG A 185 8.62 2.97 -7.85
CA ARG A 185 8.97 3.65 -9.11
C ARG A 185 7.92 3.43 -10.19
N TYR A 186 7.33 2.25 -10.24
CA TYR A 186 6.21 1.97 -11.14
C TYR A 186 4.99 2.84 -10.80
N TYR A 187 4.65 3.00 -9.52
CA TYR A 187 3.58 3.92 -9.10
C TYR A 187 3.87 5.37 -9.51
N HIS A 188 5.11 5.86 -9.33
CA HIS A 188 5.51 7.19 -9.80
C HIS A 188 5.32 7.39 -11.31
N GLN A 189 5.56 6.35 -12.10
CA GLN A 189 5.45 6.41 -13.56
C GLN A 189 3.98 6.52 -14.01
N HIS A 190 3.06 5.89 -13.28
CA HIS A 190 1.66 5.73 -13.72
C HIS A 190 0.67 6.66 -13.01
N LEU A 191 0.98 7.16 -11.82
CA LEU A 191 0.07 7.98 -11.03
C LEU A 191 0.51 9.45 -11.02
N PRO A 192 -0.23 10.36 -11.68
CA PRO A 192 0.07 11.78 -11.66
C PRO A 192 0.05 12.36 -10.24
N GLY A 193 1.10 13.08 -9.87
CA GLY A 193 1.21 13.67 -8.53
C GLY A 193 1.49 12.67 -7.40
N PHE A 194 1.92 11.44 -7.73
CA PHE A 194 2.46 10.51 -6.75
C PHE A 194 3.77 11.09 -6.18
N GLY A 195 3.75 11.39 -4.88
CA GLY A 195 4.84 12.07 -4.19
C GLY A 195 5.90 11.10 -3.74
N GLU A 196 7.05 11.63 -3.30
CA GLU A 196 8.10 10.79 -2.74
C GLU A 196 7.59 10.05 -1.50
N ILE A 197 7.78 8.73 -1.50
CA ILE A 197 7.48 7.90 -0.34
C ILE A 197 8.69 7.93 0.59
N HIS A 198 8.52 8.23 1.87
CA HIS A 198 9.63 8.29 2.83
C HIS A 198 9.67 7.06 3.75
N THR A 199 8.51 6.46 4.03
CA THR A 199 8.39 5.31 4.93
C THR A 199 9.06 4.04 4.42
N HIS A 200 9.25 3.88 3.11
CA HIS A 200 9.94 2.70 2.55
C HIS A 200 11.39 2.57 3.05
N LYS A 201 12.06 3.69 3.36
CA LYS A 201 13.41 3.70 3.97
C LYS A 201 13.38 3.15 5.40
N ILE A 202 12.36 3.52 6.18
CA ILE A 202 12.15 3.02 7.54
C ILE A 202 11.79 1.53 7.48
N LEU A 203 10.94 1.15 6.53
CA LEU A 203 10.57 -0.24 6.29
C LEU A 203 11.78 -1.11 5.93
N LYS A 204 12.76 -0.57 5.20
CA LYS A 204 14.01 -1.25 4.85
C LYS A 204 14.87 -1.60 6.06
N GLU A 205 14.95 -0.71 7.04
CA GLU A 205 15.66 -0.99 8.30
C GLU A 205 14.95 -2.12 9.05
N VAL A 206 13.63 -2.06 9.12
CA VAL A 206 12.82 -2.98 9.93
C VAL A 206 12.64 -4.37 9.29
N LEU A 207 12.68 -4.49 7.96
CA LEU A 207 12.57 -5.78 7.25
C LEU A 207 13.90 -6.54 7.11
N ASN A 208 15.03 -5.86 7.30
CA ASN A 208 16.37 -6.45 7.24
C ASN A 208 17.03 -6.63 8.62
N SER A 209 16.33 -6.23 9.69
CA SER A 209 16.70 -6.49 11.10
C SER A 209 16.29 -7.90 11.51
#